data_AF-A0A7S1CR98-F1
#
_entry.id   AF-A0A7S1CR98-F1
#
_cell.length_a   1.000
_cell.length_b   1.000
_cell.length_c   1.000
_cell.angle_alpha   90.00
_cell.angle_beta   90.00
_cell.angle_gamma   90.00
#
_symmetry.space_group_name_H-M   'P 1'
#
loop_
_entity.id
_entity.type
_entity.pdbx_description
1 polymer ?
#
loop_
_entity_poly.entity_id
_entity_poly.type
_entity_poly.pdbx_seq_one_letter_code
_entity_poly.pdbx_strand_id
1 'polypeptide(L)'
;MAKAVYDCRVVTAPLCPWLFAFICGVPAAPTLQDLSLFDPALAHGLAQLLSMPVDEVPDLGEDFEGLREGGADVPVTAANRGEYVRLQVARTLVG
;
A
#
# COMPACT_ATOMS: atom_id res chain seq x y z
N MET A 1 0.46 -5.24 22.64
CA MET A 1 0.60 -3.76 22.60
C MET A 1 -0.13 -3.10 23.75
N ALA A 2 -1.47 -3.09 23.77
CA ALA A 2 -2.25 -2.38 24.80
C ALA A 2 -1.87 -2.74 26.25
N LYS A 3 -1.73 -4.04 26.57
CA LYS A 3 -1.28 -4.49 27.89
C LYS A 3 0.13 -3.99 28.24
N ALA A 4 1.05 -3.94 27.29
CA ALA A 4 2.41 -3.46 27.54
C ALA A 4 2.43 -1.95 27.81
N VAL A 5 1.59 -1.18 27.12
CA VAL A 5 1.38 0.25 27.41
C VAL A 5 0.80 0.43 28.82
N TYR A 6 -0.21 -0.36 29.18
CA TYR A 6 -0.82 -0.33 30.51
C TYR A 6 0.17 -0.71 31.63
N ASP A 7 1.00 -1.72 31.40
CA ASP A 7 2.00 -2.21 32.36
C ASP A 7 3.30 -1.37 32.38
N CYS A 8 3.36 -0.24 31.65
CA CYS A 8 4.58 0.58 31.45
C CYS A 8 5.80 -0.22 30.96
N ARG A 9 5.58 -1.22 30.10
CA ARG A 9 6.62 -2.08 29.54
C ARG A 9 6.95 -1.69 28.10
N VAL A 10 8.24 -1.68 27.78
CA VAL A 10 8.73 -1.47 26.42
C VAL A 10 8.46 -2.72 25.58
N VAL A 11 7.87 -2.52 24.40
CA VAL A 11 7.74 -3.57 23.38
C VAL A 11 8.87 -3.36 22.37
N THR A 12 9.79 -4.32 22.26
CA THR A 12 10.95 -4.26 21.36
C THR A 12 10.64 -4.76 19.94
N ALA A 13 9.38 -4.70 19.53
CA ALA A 13 8.98 -5.11 18.19
C ALA A 13 9.26 -3.96 17.20
N PRO A 14 9.91 -4.23 16.05
CA PRO A 14 10.02 -3.25 14.98
C PRO A 14 8.62 -3.04 14.37
N LEU A 15 8.05 -1.86 14.58
CA LEU A 15 6.74 -1.50 14.03
C LEU A 15 6.91 -0.40 12.99
N CYS A 16 6.20 -0.53 11.87
CA CYS A 16 6.14 0.53 10.86
C CYS A 16 5.47 1.78 11.46
N PRO A 17 6.03 2.99 11.28
CA PRO A 17 5.44 4.24 11.78
C PRO A 17 3.97 4.43 11.42
N TRP A 18 3.57 3.99 10.23
CA TRP A 18 2.18 4.09 9.76
C TRP A 18 1.18 3.34 10.66
N LEU A 19 1.58 2.23 11.30
CA LEU A 19 0.73 1.49 12.23
C LEU A 19 0.24 2.36 13.39
N PHE A 20 1.07 3.31 13.86
CA PHE A 20 0.67 4.22 14.92
C PHE A 20 -0.31 5.28 14.43
N ALA A 21 -0.14 5.79 13.20
CA ALA A 21 -1.11 6.68 12.57
C ALA A 21 -2.48 6.00 12.42
N PHE A 22 -2.48 4.73 12.03
CA PHE A 22 -3.68 3.89 11.95
C PHE A 22 -4.36 3.70 13.32
N ILE A 23 -3.60 3.30 14.35
CA ILE A 23 -4.14 3.11 15.71
C ILE A 23 -4.71 4.41 16.29
N CYS A 24 -4.08 5.55 16.01
CA CYS A 24 -4.54 6.85 16.48
C CYS A 24 -5.70 7.45 15.67
N GLY A 25 -6.17 6.77 14.62
CA GLY A 25 -7.25 7.27 13.76
C GLY A 25 -6.89 8.52 12.97
N VAL A 26 -5.59 8.75 12.71
CA VAL A 26 -5.15 9.88 11.90
C VAL A 26 -5.55 9.61 10.44
N PRO A 27 -6.26 10.53 9.76
CA PRO A 27 -6.70 10.35 8.39
C PRO A 27 -5.53 10.55 7.40
N ALA A 28 -4.53 9.69 7.49
CA ALA A 28 -3.40 9.64 6.57
C ALA A 28 -3.51 8.38 5.71
N ALA A 29 -3.68 8.57 4.40
CA ALA A 29 -3.62 7.45 3.48
C ALA A 29 -2.20 6.85 3.52
N PRO A 30 -2.06 5.51 3.59
CA PRO A 30 -0.76 4.87 3.53
C PRO A 30 -0.04 5.24 2.24
N THR A 31 1.27 5.46 2.34
CA THR A 31 2.11 5.87 1.22
C THR A 31 3.00 4.72 0.74
N LEU A 32 3.57 4.86 -0.46
CA LEU A 32 4.59 3.92 -0.96
C LEU A 32 5.80 3.81 -0.02
N GLN A 33 6.11 4.87 0.73
CA GLN A 33 7.19 4.87 1.71
C GLN A 33 6.83 4.02 2.94
N ASP A 34 5.56 4.05 3.37
CA ASP A 34 5.10 3.17 4.45
C ASP A 34 5.13 1.71 4.03
N LEU A 35 4.79 1.44 2.76
CA LEU A 35 4.86 0.10 2.20
C LEU A 35 6.32 -0.37 2.09
N SER A 36 7.28 0.48 1.71
CA SER A 36 8.68 0.05 1.57
C SER A 36 9.33 -0.38 2.89
N LEU A 37 8.82 0.11 4.03
CA LEU A 37 9.22 -0.32 5.37
C LEU A 37 8.61 -1.68 5.77
N PHE A 38 7.51 -2.08 5.13
CA PHE A 38 6.77 -3.31 5.42
C PHE A 38 7.09 -4.43 4.41
N ASP A 39 6.96 -4.13 3.12
CA ASP A 39 7.28 -4.99 1.98
C ASP A 39 8.07 -4.19 0.91
N PRO A 40 9.41 -4.22 0.96
CA PRO A 40 10.25 -3.50 0.02
C PRO A 40 10.18 -4.07 -1.41
N ALA A 41 9.89 -5.36 -1.58
CA ALA A 41 9.83 -5.98 -2.89
C ALA A 41 8.59 -5.51 -3.65
N LEU A 42 7.43 -5.51 -2.99
CA LEU A 42 6.19 -4.97 -3.57
C LEU A 42 6.30 -3.46 -3.80
N ALA A 43 6.84 -2.70 -2.84
CA ALA A 43 7.04 -1.26 -3.00
C ALA A 43 7.93 -0.95 -4.21
N HIS A 44 8.97 -1.74 -4.46
CA HIS A 44 9.83 -1.59 -5.62
C HIS A 44 9.07 -1.84 -6.93
N GLY A 45 8.28 -2.92 -7.01
CA GLY A 45 7.46 -3.22 -8.19
C GLY A 45 6.44 -2.11 -8.50
N LEU A 46 5.76 -1.60 -7.47
CA LEU A 46 4.81 -0.48 -7.62
C LEU A 46 5.51 0.83 -8.01
N ALA A 47 6.72 1.08 -7.50
CA ALA A 47 7.51 2.22 -7.93
C ALA A 47 7.94 2.10 -9.41
N GLN A 48 8.33 0.91 -9.86
CA GLN A 48 8.61 0.65 -11.26
C GLN A 48 7.39 0.90 -12.15
N LEU A 49 6.20 0.44 -11.73
CA LEU A 49 4.94 0.67 -12.44
C LEU A 49 4.65 2.18 -12.63
N LEU A 50 4.94 3.00 -11.63
CA LEU A 50 4.80 4.47 -11.72
C LEU A 50 5.83 5.09 -12.68
N SER A 51 7.03 4.53 -12.77
CA SER A 51 8.12 5.03 -13.63
C SER A 51 8.10 4.48 -15.05
N MET A 52 7.31 3.43 -15.32
CA MET A 52 7.21 2.78 -16.64
C MET A 52 6.70 3.76 -17.72
N PRO A 53 7.19 3.69 -18.98
CA PRO A 53 6.63 4.47 -20.07
C PRO A 53 5.17 4.09 -20.34
N VAL A 54 4.39 5.05 -20.85
CA VAL A 54 2.93 4.92 -21.06
C VAL A 54 2.56 3.72 -21.92
N ASP A 55 3.39 3.43 -22.91
CA ASP A 55 3.15 2.40 -23.93
C ASP A 55 3.33 0.97 -23.41
N GLU A 56 4.07 0.78 -22.31
CA GLU A 56 4.38 -0.54 -21.71
C GLU A 56 3.43 -0.92 -20.57
N VAL A 57 2.66 0.03 -20.01
CA VAL A 57 1.74 -0.23 -18.89
C VAL A 57 0.63 -1.26 -19.23
N PRO A 58 0.01 -1.24 -20.43
CA PRO A 58 -1.03 -2.22 -20.78
C PRO A 58 -0.53 -3.67 -20.86
N ASP A 59 0.77 -3.88 -21.09
CA ASP A 59 1.35 -5.20 -21.33
C ASP A 59 1.46 -6.05 -20.05
N LEU A 60 1.26 -5.45 -18.87
CA LEU A 60 1.35 -6.15 -17.58
C LEU A 60 0.13 -7.05 -17.31
N GLY A 61 -1.00 -6.83 -17.98
CA GLY A 61 -2.22 -7.65 -17.79
C GLY A 61 -2.85 -7.55 -16.40
N GLU A 62 -2.50 -6.51 -15.64
CA GLU A 62 -3.05 -6.23 -14.32
C GLU A 62 -4.41 -5.52 -14.45
N ASP A 63 -5.32 -5.81 -13.53
CA ASP A 63 -6.64 -5.18 -13.40
C ASP A 63 -6.85 -4.66 -11.96
N PHE A 64 -8.03 -4.12 -11.65
CA PHE A 64 -8.36 -3.65 -10.31
C PHE A 64 -9.09 -4.72 -9.47
N GLU A 65 -8.92 -6.02 -9.78
CA GLU A 65 -9.59 -7.10 -9.06
C GLU A 65 -9.31 -7.04 -7.54
N GLY A 66 -10.39 -7.02 -6.76
CA GLY A 66 -10.30 -6.93 -5.30
C GLY A 66 -9.82 -5.58 -4.75
N LEU A 67 -9.61 -4.56 -5.61
CA LEU A 67 -9.25 -3.20 -5.20
C LEU A 67 -10.45 -2.24 -5.20
N ARG A 68 -11.42 -2.48 -6.09
CA ARG A 68 -12.70 -1.77 -6.11
C ARG A 68 -13.80 -2.64 -6.71
N GLU A 69 -15.04 -2.23 -6.51
CA GLU A 69 -16.20 -2.90 -7.07
C GLU A 69 -16.13 -2.92 -8.61
N GLY A 70 -16.31 -4.11 -9.20
CA GLY A 70 -16.18 -4.32 -10.66
C GLY A 70 -14.75 -4.14 -11.20
N GLY A 71 -13.72 -4.15 -10.36
CA GLY A 71 -12.35 -3.86 -10.77
C GLY A 71 -11.71 -4.89 -11.71
N ALA A 72 -12.20 -6.14 -11.73
CA ALA A 72 -11.70 -7.19 -12.62
C ALA A 72 -11.85 -6.85 -14.11
N ASP A 73 -12.86 -6.05 -14.48
CA ASP A 73 -13.07 -5.62 -15.86
C ASP A 73 -12.35 -4.30 -16.20
N VAL A 74 -11.59 -3.75 -15.24
CA VAL A 74 -10.89 -2.48 -15.42
C VAL A 74 -9.39 -2.74 -15.50
N PRO A 75 -8.77 -2.65 -16.70
CA PRO A 75 -7.34 -2.82 -16.82
C PRO A 75 -6.57 -1.65 -16.22
N VAL A 76 -5.37 -1.95 -15.73
CA VAL A 76 -4.38 -0.93 -15.36
C VAL A 76 -3.83 -0.29 -16.62
N THR A 77 -3.84 1.03 -16.64
CA THR A 77 -3.39 1.89 -17.73
C THR A 77 -2.49 2.99 -17.17
N ALA A 78 -1.72 3.65 -18.02
CA ALA A 78 -0.87 4.75 -17.59
C ALA A 78 -1.65 5.91 -16.93
N ALA A 79 -2.93 6.07 -17.27
CA ALA A 79 -3.81 7.09 -16.70
C ALA A 79 -4.31 6.74 -15.29
N ASN A 80 -4.51 5.44 -15.00
CA ASN A 80 -5.09 4.99 -13.72
C ASN A 80 -4.09 4.27 -12.80
N ARG A 81 -2.86 4.01 -13.23
CA ARG A 81 -1.82 3.33 -12.42
C ARG A 81 -1.53 4.00 -11.07
N GLY A 82 -1.68 5.33 -11.00
CA GLY A 82 -1.51 6.06 -9.73
C GLY A 82 -2.62 5.72 -8.73
N GLU A 83 -3.84 5.50 -9.22
CA GLU A 83 -4.94 5.01 -8.39
C GLU A 83 -4.69 3.56 -7.96
N TYR A 84 -4.31 2.69 -8.89
CA TYR A 84 -3.98 1.29 -8.64
C TYR A 84 -2.94 1.15 -7.52
N VAL A 85 -1.82 1.89 -7.62
CA VAL A 85 -0.75 1.87 -6.62
C VAL A 85 -1.26 2.29 -5.24
N ARG A 86 -2.07 3.35 -5.14
CA ARG A 86 -2.64 3.77 -3.84
C ARG A 86 -3.56 2.70 -3.24
N LEU A 87 -4.40 2.07 -4.06
CA LEU A 87 -5.31 1.02 -3.60
C LEU A 87 -4.53 -0.24 -3.18
N GLN A 88 -3.48 -0.61 -3.91
CA GLN A 88 -2.63 -1.75 -3.57
C GLN A 88 -1.86 -1.51 -2.27
N VAL A 89 -1.33 -0.30 -2.08
CA VAL A 89 -0.68 0.12 -0.83
C VAL A 89 -1.66 0.05 0.34
N ALA A 90 -2.88 0.58 0.16
CA ALA A 90 -3.92 0.54 1.19
C ALA A 90 -4.34 -0.90 1.53
N ARG A 91 -4.62 -1.74 0.53
CA ARG A 91 -4.97 -3.16 0.71
C ARG A 91 -3.89 -3.91 1.49
N THR A 92 -2.62 -3.67 1.19
CA THR A 92 -1.51 -4.40 1.83
C THR A 92 -1.31 -4.00 3.29
N LEU A 93 -1.47 -2.70 3.61
CA LEU A 93 -1.19 -2.18 4.94
C LEU A 93 -2.41 -2.18 5.87
N VAL A 94 -3.63 -2.04 5.33
CA VAL A 94 -4.88 -1.99 6.11
C VAL A 94 -5.50 -3.39 6.26
N GLY A 95 -5.36 -4.27 5.25
CA GLY A 95 -6.02 -5.58 5.20
C GLY A 95 -7.44 -5.52 4.66
#